data_AF-A0A7W3N1V2-F1
#
_entry.id   AF-A0A7W3N1V2-F1
#
_cell.length_a   1.000
_cell.length_b   1.000
_cell.length_c   1.000
_cell.angle_alpha   90.00
_cell.angle_beta   90.00
_cell.angle_gamma   90.00
#
_symmetry.space_group_name_H-M   'P 1'
#
loop_
_entity.id
_entity.type
_entity.pdbx_description
1 polymer ?
#
loop_
_entity_poly.entity_id
_entity_poly.type
_entity_poly.pdbx_seq_one_letter_code
_entity_poly.pdbx_strand_id
1 'polypeptide(L)'
;MYEVWDTGDPPRLITRAAGLDEAHAALDGECRRRHDQAVANGEGVRGMTHRFEIRGGDGPVTWLVYAPDPTGPYASPLSELDEQPEEVTP
;
A
#
# COMPACT_ATOMS: atom_id res chain seq x y z
N MET A 1 6.47 -1.75 -16.92
CA MET A 1 5.08 -1.77 -16.41
C MET A 1 5.11 -2.37 -15.03
N TYR A 2 4.32 -1.80 -14.13
CA TYR A 2 4.24 -2.17 -12.74
C TYR A 2 2.82 -2.64 -12.41
N GLU A 3 2.70 -3.53 -11.45
CA GLU A 3 1.42 -4.03 -10.96
C GLU A 3 1.30 -3.78 -9.47
N VAL A 4 0.18 -3.22 -9.02
CA VAL A 4 -0.12 -3.00 -7.61
C VAL A 4 -1.07 -4.09 -7.14
N TRP A 5 -0.65 -4.83 -6.13
CA TRP A 5 -1.35 -5.99 -5.58
C TRP A 5 -1.72 -5.74 -4.12
N ASP A 6 -2.92 -6.17 -3.73
CA ASP A 6 -3.26 -6.51 -2.34
C ASP A 6 -2.89 -7.98 -2.15
N THR A 7 -1.93 -8.25 -1.27
CA THR A 7 -1.42 -9.59 -0.96
C THR A 7 -2.05 -10.17 0.30
N GLY A 8 -3.21 -9.64 0.72
CA GLY A 8 -4.13 -10.36 1.58
C GLY A 8 -4.58 -11.70 0.98
N ASP A 9 -5.38 -12.46 1.71
CA ASP A 9 -5.92 -13.74 1.26
C ASP A 9 -7.42 -13.60 0.94
N PRO A 10 -7.85 -13.71 -0.35
CA PRO A 10 -7.05 -14.03 -1.53
C PRO A 10 -6.30 -12.81 -2.13
N PRO A 11 -5.17 -13.02 -2.81
CA PRO A 11 -4.44 -11.94 -3.47
C PRO A 11 -5.27 -11.31 -4.59
N ARG A 12 -5.26 -9.99 -4.68
CA ARG A 12 -6.04 -9.23 -5.66
C ARG A 12 -5.17 -8.18 -6.35
N LEU A 13 -5.20 -8.18 -7.68
CA LEU A 13 -4.64 -7.08 -8.47
C LEU A 13 -5.52 -5.83 -8.29
N ILE A 14 -4.92 -4.73 -7.85
CA ILE A 14 -5.58 -3.44 -7.71
C ILE A 14 -5.53 -2.70 -9.04
N THR A 15 -4.34 -2.54 -9.61
CA THR A 15 -4.15 -1.84 -10.90
C THR A 15 -2.81 -2.17 -11.56
N ARG A 16 -2.66 -1.74 -12.81
CA ARG A 16 -1.39 -1.69 -13.54
C ARG A 16 -0.99 -0.25 -13.81
N ALA A 17 0.30 0.03 -13.76
CA ALA A 17 0.87 1.36 -13.94
C ALA A 17 2.01 1.33 -14.96
N ALA A 18 2.17 2.39 -15.74
CA ALA A 18 3.25 2.47 -16.73
C ALA A 18 4.61 2.67 -16.05
N GLY A 19 4.64 3.44 -14.95
CA GLY A 19 5.82 3.76 -14.15
C GLY A 19 5.66 3.48 -12.65
N LEU A 20 6.77 3.57 -11.92
CA LEU A 20 6.79 3.36 -10.47
C LEU A 20 6.04 4.47 -9.72
N ASP A 21 6.18 5.73 -10.15
CA ASP A 21 5.47 6.86 -9.55
C ASP A 21 3.95 6.72 -9.68
N GLU A 22 3.48 6.25 -10.83
CA GLU A 22 2.06 5.94 -11.05
C GLU A 22 1.60 4.77 -10.16
N ALA A 23 2.44 3.76 -9.96
CA ALA A 23 2.16 2.63 -9.08
C ALA A 23 2.07 3.08 -7.60
N HIS A 24 2.97 3.96 -7.17
CA HIS A 24 2.93 4.60 -5.85
C HIS A 24 1.67 5.44 -5.68
N ALA A 25 1.34 6.32 -6.63
CA ALA A 25 0.13 7.13 -6.56
C ALA A 25 -1.14 6.27 -6.46
N ALA A 26 -1.19 5.15 -7.18
CA ALA A 26 -2.30 4.20 -7.10
C ALA A 26 -2.37 3.47 -5.76
N LEU A 27 -1.21 3.06 -5.20
CA LEU A 27 -1.11 2.44 -3.90
C LEU A 27 -1.55 3.40 -2.77
N ASP A 28 -1.12 4.66 -2.84
CA ASP A 28 -1.55 5.72 -1.92
C ASP A 28 -3.06 5.92 -1.95
N GLY A 29 -3.64 6.03 -3.16
CA GLY A 29 -5.08 6.15 -3.35
C GLY A 29 -5.86 4.96 -2.75
N GLU A 30 -5.32 3.75 -2.85
CA GLU A 30 -5.92 2.57 -2.22
C GLU A 30 -5.84 2.63 -0.69
N CYS A 31 -4.71 3.06 -0.13
CA CYS A 31 -4.56 3.24 1.32
C CYS A 31 -5.56 4.28 1.84
N ARG A 32 -5.70 5.41 1.15
CA ARG A 32 -6.71 6.43 1.46
C ARG A 32 -8.13 5.87 1.42
N ARG A 33 -8.47 5.07 0.40
CA ARG A 33 -9.78 4.43 0.30
C ARG A 33 -10.06 3.51 1.49
N ARG A 34 -9.06 2.74 1.95
CA ARG A 34 -9.19 1.87 3.14
C ARG A 34 -9.34 2.69 4.41
N HIS A 35 -8.63 3.81 4.53
CA HIS A 35 -8.80 4.76 5.64
C HIS A 35 -10.21 5.34 5.67
N ASP A 36 -10.71 5.86 4.55
CA ASP A 36 -12.06 6.42 4.45
C ASP A 36 -13.13 5.35 4.78
N GLN A 37 -12.91 4.11 4.33
CA GLN A 37 -13.76 2.97 4.71
C GLN A 37 -13.67 2.65 6.21
N ALA A 38 -12.50 2.79 6.82
CA ALA A 38 -12.31 2.62 8.26
C ALA A 38 -13.01 3.70 9.08
N VAL A 39 -12.90 4.96 8.67
CA VAL A 39 -13.61 6.09 9.27
C VAL A 39 -15.12 5.88 9.16
N ALA A 40 -15.63 5.45 8.00
CA ALA A 40 -17.06 5.21 7.79
C ALA A 40 -17.62 4.02 8.60
N ASN A 41 -16.83 2.96 8.79
CA ASN A 41 -17.25 1.73 9.49
C ASN A 41 -16.95 1.72 11.00
N GLY A 42 -16.20 2.70 11.52
CA GLY A 42 -15.85 2.80 12.94
C GLY A 42 -14.92 1.66 13.42
N GLU A 43 -15.22 1.08 14.59
CA GLU A 43 -14.34 0.06 15.22
C GLU A 43 -14.29 -1.29 14.49
N GLY A 44 -15.17 -1.55 13.51
CA GLY A 44 -15.23 -2.83 12.78
C GLY A 44 -14.00 -3.16 11.93
N VAL A 45 -13.08 -2.22 11.77
CA VAL A 45 -11.87 -2.32 10.93
C VAL A 45 -10.60 -1.94 11.71
N ARG A 46 -10.73 -1.59 13.00
CA ARG A 46 -9.60 -1.40 13.90
C ARG A 46 -8.83 -2.70 14.04
N GLY A 47 -7.53 -2.66 13.72
CA GLY A 47 -6.64 -3.81 13.78
C GLY A 47 -6.62 -4.69 12.52
N MET A 48 -7.34 -4.31 11.46
CA MET A 48 -7.13 -4.94 10.15
C MET A 48 -5.86 -4.37 9.51
N THR A 49 -4.95 -5.27 9.13
CA THR A 49 -3.75 -4.93 8.40
C THR A 49 -3.91 -5.36 6.95
N HIS A 50 -3.59 -4.47 6.02
CA HIS A 50 -3.53 -4.74 4.60
C HIS A 50 -2.08 -4.84 4.18
N ARG A 51 -1.77 -5.83 3.34
CA ARG A 51 -0.44 -5.96 2.75
C ARG A 51 -0.55 -5.66 1.28
N PHE A 52 0.25 -4.72 0.82
CA PHE A 52 0.32 -4.33 -0.57
C PHE A 52 1.71 -4.61 -1.12
N GLU A 53 1.76 -4.83 -2.43
CA GLU A 53 2.99 -5.12 -3.14
C GLU A 53 2.96 -4.48 -4.52
N ILE A 54 4.02 -3.75 -4.86
CA ILE A 54 4.27 -3.28 -6.21
C ILE A 54 5.24 -4.27 -6.86
N ARG A 55 4.83 -4.85 -7.99
CA ARG A 55 5.64 -5.78 -8.78
C ARG A 55 6.08 -5.12 -10.08
N GLY A 56 7.32 -5.31 -10.45
CA GLY A 56 7.89 -4.95 -11.75
C GLY A 56 8.10 -6.21 -12.61
N GLY A 57 8.81 -6.04 -13.73
CA GLY A 57 9.09 -7.13 -14.68
C GLY A 57 9.86 -8.32 -14.07
N ASP A 58 10.69 -8.06 -13.06
CA ASP A 58 11.59 -9.04 -12.45
C ASP A 58 11.11 -9.54 -11.07
N GLY A 59 9.94 -9.10 -10.59
CA GLY A 59 9.40 -9.48 -9.29
C GLY A 59 8.96 -8.29 -8.41
N PRO A 60 8.75 -8.50 -7.10
CA PRO A 60 8.37 -7.43 -6.18
C PRO A 60 9.44 -6.34 -6.09
N VAL A 61 9.01 -5.10 -6.25
CA VAL A 61 9.84 -3.88 -6.17
C VAL A 61 9.66 -3.21 -4.80
N THR A 62 8.46 -3.28 -4.23
CA THR A 62 8.14 -2.63 -2.95
C THR A 62 7.01 -3.38 -2.26
N TRP A 63 7.05 -3.43 -0.94
CA TRP A 63 5.97 -3.95 -0.11
C TRP A 63 5.58 -2.90 0.93
N LEU A 64 4.28 -2.83 1.22
CA LEU A 64 3.73 -1.93 2.23
C LEU A 64 2.78 -2.72 3.13
N VAL A 65 2.97 -2.60 4.44
CA VAL A 65 2.02 -3.08 5.43
C VAL A 65 1.26 -1.87 5.95
N TYR A 66 -0.01 -1.77 5.60
CA TYR A 66 -0.86 -0.64 5.94
C TYR A 66 -1.95 -1.04 6.93
N ALA A 67 -1.97 -0.39 8.09
CA ALA A 67 -3.07 -0.46 9.04
C ALA A 67 -3.76 0.91 9.08
N PRO A 68 -5.05 1.02 8.68
CA PRO A 68 -5.75 2.28 8.75
C PRO A 68 -5.96 2.70 10.22
N ASP A 69 -5.56 3.91 10.54
CA ASP A 69 -5.86 4.56 11.81
C ASP A 69 -7.01 5.57 11.63
N PRO A 70 -8.26 5.21 11.96
CA PRO A 70 -9.41 6.11 11.79
C PRO A 70 -9.51 7.18 12.90
N THR A 71 -8.54 7.26 13.82
CA THR A 71 -8.59 8.24 14.93
C THR A 71 -8.14 9.65 14.52
N GLY A 72 -7.46 9.78 13.38
CA GLY A 72 -6.94 11.03 12.85
C GLY A 72 -7.17 11.17 11.34
N PRO A 73 -6.76 12.30 10.75
CA PRO A 73 -6.80 12.48 9.30
C PRO A 73 -5.86 11.50 8.59
N TYR A 74 -6.19 11.13 7.36
CA TYR A 74 -5.33 10.30 6.52
C TYR A 74 -3.94 10.92 6.35
N ALA A 75 -2.90 10.11 6.59
CA ALA A 75 -1.52 10.40 6.27
C ALA A 75 -1.00 9.33 5.28
N SER A 76 -0.31 9.77 4.23
CA SER A 76 0.26 8.87 3.23
C SER A 76 1.36 8.01 3.88
N PRO A 77 1.24 6.67 3.86
CA PRO A 77 2.30 5.80 4.34
C PRO A 77 3.49 5.74 3.37
N LEU A 78 3.33 6.21 2.12
CA LEU A 78 4.41 6.24 1.15
C LEU A 78 5.43 7.36 1.43
N SER A 79 5.04 8.40 2.17
CA SER A 79 5.98 9.44 2.62
C SER A 79 7.07 8.91 3.54
N GLU A 80 6.86 7.76 4.21
CA GLU A 80 7.86 7.10 5.06
C GLU A 80 8.65 5.99 4.32
N LEU A 81 8.21 5.59 3.11
CA LEU A 81 8.88 4.55 2.32
C LEU A 81 10.05 5.07 1.48
N ASP A 82 10.15 6.38 1.28
CA ASP A 82 11.25 7.03 0.54
C ASP A 82 12.59 6.96 1.29
N GLU A 83 12.60 6.50 2.55
CA GLU A 83 13.77 6.44 3.44
C GLU A 83 14.21 5.00 3.83
N GLN A 84 13.91 3.97 3.02
CA GLN A 84 14.55 2.66 3.19
C GLN A 84 15.86 2.63 2.40
N PRO A 85 17.04 2.81 3.04
CA PRO A 85 18.32 2.65 2.35
C PRO A 85 18.48 1.20 1.90
N GLU A 86 19.06 1.01 0.72
CA GLU A 86 19.55 -0.26 0.22
C GLU A 86 20.27 -1.04 1.34
N GLU A 87 19.65 -2.10 1.89
CA GLU A 87 20.35 -2.98 2.82
C GLU A 87 21.34 -3.85 2.05
N VAL A 88 22.53 -3.26 1.92
CA VAL A 88 23.89 -3.84 1.94
C VAL A 88 23.92 -5.37 1.99
N THR A 89 24.36 -5.96 0.88
CA THR A 89 24.74 -7.38 0.81
C THR A 89 26.08 -7.61 1.56
N PRO A 90 26.20 -8.64 2.41
CA PRO A 90 27.48 -9.04 3.02
C PRO A 90 28.42 -9.74 2.04
#